data_AF-A0A0C3RLW7-F1
#
_entry.id   AF-A0A0C3RLW7-F1
#
_cell.length_a   1.000
_cell.length_b   1.000
_cell.length_c   1.000
_cell.angle_alpha   90.00
_cell.angle_beta   90.00
_cell.angle_gamma   90.00
#
_symmetry.space_group_name_H-M   'P 1'
#
loop_
_entity.id
_entity.type
_entity.pdbx_description
1 polymer ?
#
loop_
_entity_poly.entity_id
_entity_poly.type
_entity_poly.pdbx_seq_one_letter_code
_entity_poly.pdbx_strand_id
1 'polypeptide(L)'
;LGGFSGLGQGSSYDWLATLDTSSAGIFNASYTLGLSDADVGAASSRAAYSLILNLTGTVNELPNPAAQVGEVPEPTTFALLGLGLAGLGFSRRKKS
;
A
#
# COMPACT_ATOMS: atom_id res chain seq x y z
N LEU A 1 7.53 -19.71 -26.95
CA LEU A 1 8.46 -19.44 -25.83
C LEU A 1 9.65 -20.36 -26.02
N GLY A 2 10.84 -19.83 -26.30
CA GLY A 2 12.05 -20.64 -26.47
C GLY A 2 12.42 -21.30 -25.14
N GLY A 3 12.65 -22.61 -25.14
CA GLY A 3 13.07 -23.35 -23.95
C GLY A 3 14.57 -23.26 -23.75
N PHE A 4 15.01 -23.30 -22.49
CA PHE A 4 16.43 -23.45 -22.14
C PHE A 4 16.82 -24.93 -22.30
N SER A 5 17.92 -25.23 -22.98
CA SER A 5 18.47 -26.58 -23.15
C SER A 5 19.87 -26.66 -22.55
N GLY A 6 20.24 -27.81 -21.96
CA GLY A 6 21.59 -28.03 -21.45
C GLY A 6 21.92 -27.40 -20.08
N LEU A 7 20.92 -26.96 -19.30
CA LEU A 7 21.15 -26.45 -17.95
C LEU A 7 21.60 -27.60 -17.02
N GLY A 8 22.90 -27.78 -16.86
CA GLY A 8 23.46 -28.53 -15.73
C GLY A 8 23.06 -27.81 -14.43
N GLN A 9 22.59 -28.57 -13.43
CA GLN A 9 22.16 -28.04 -12.14
C GLN A 9 23.16 -26.99 -11.61
N GLY A 10 22.75 -25.73 -11.61
CA GLY A 10 23.56 -24.61 -11.15
C GLY A 10 22.99 -24.00 -9.86
N SER A 11 23.82 -23.22 -9.16
CA SER A 11 23.36 -22.44 -8.01
C SER A 11 22.35 -21.39 -8.46
N SER A 12 21.24 -21.28 -7.71
CA SER A 12 20.34 -20.14 -7.86
C SER A 12 20.95 -18.94 -7.16
N TYR A 13 21.01 -17.80 -7.83
CA TYR A 13 21.30 -16.52 -7.20
C TYR A 13 19.99 -15.82 -6.85
N ASP A 14 19.94 -15.22 -5.66
CA ASP A 14 18.82 -14.36 -5.29
C ASP A 14 18.91 -13.05 -6.07
N TRP A 15 17.79 -12.63 -6.67
CA TRP A 15 17.70 -11.38 -7.41
C TRP A 15 16.41 -10.65 -7.06
N LEU A 16 16.50 -9.33 -6.94
CA LEU A 16 15.41 -8.46 -6.52
C LEU A 16 15.02 -7.50 -7.65
N ALA A 17 13.78 -7.60 -8.12
CA ALA A 17 13.13 -6.56 -8.92
C ALA A 17 12.32 -5.63 -8.01
N THR A 18 12.43 -4.32 -8.21
CA THR A 18 11.61 -3.34 -7.50
C THR A 18 10.90 -2.41 -8.46
N LEU A 19 9.72 -1.91 -8.07
CA LEU A 19 9.03 -0.82 -8.75
C LEU A 19 8.94 0.32 -7.74
N ASP A 20 9.26 1.55 -8.13
CA ASP A 20 8.97 2.72 -7.31
C ASP A 20 7.47 2.98 -7.35
N THR A 21 6.78 2.71 -6.23
CA THR A 21 5.32 2.86 -6.09
C THR A 21 4.95 4.03 -5.19
N SER A 22 5.80 5.06 -5.11
CA SER A 22 5.55 6.26 -4.30
C SER A 22 4.32 7.06 -4.72
N SER A 23 3.90 6.93 -5.98
CA SER A 23 2.65 7.48 -6.51
C SER A 23 1.68 6.38 -6.93
N ALA A 24 0.38 6.67 -6.90
CA ALA A 24 -0.60 5.79 -7.53
C ALA A 24 -0.45 5.82 -9.06
N GLY A 25 -0.78 4.72 -9.73
CA GLY A 25 -0.66 4.59 -11.17
C GLY A 25 -0.34 3.17 -11.65
N ILE A 26 -0.14 3.06 -12.97
CA ILE A 26 0.29 1.81 -13.61
C ILE A 26 1.80 1.87 -13.80
N PHE A 27 2.49 0.84 -13.34
CA PHE A 27 3.93 0.72 -13.39
C PHE A 27 4.31 -0.45 -14.30
N ASN A 28 5.30 -0.22 -15.15
CA ASN A 28 5.87 -1.23 -16.02
C ASN A 28 7.40 -1.13 -15.97
N ALA A 29 8.08 -2.27 -15.84
CA ALA A 29 9.53 -2.35 -15.90
C ALA A 29 9.97 -3.61 -16.64
N SER A 30 11.06 -3.49 -17.40
CA SER A 30 11.68 -4.62 -18.11
C SER A 30 13.11 -4.80 -17.61
N TYR A 31 13.40 -5.97 -17.10
CA TYR A 31 14.73 -6.34 -16.61
C TYR A 31 15.34 -7.39 -17.54
N THR A 32 16.61 -7.21 -17.89
CA THR A 32 17.37 -8.22 -18.65
C THR A 32 18.21 -9.02 -17.68
N LEU A 33 17.88 -10.30 -17.55
CA LEU A 33 18.57 -11.25 -16.70
C LEU A 33 19.57 -12.04 -17.56
N GLY A 34 20.85 -11.84 -17.30
CA GLY A 34 21.90 -12.69 -17.85
C GLY A 34 21.96 -14.00 -17.07
N LEU A 35 21.85 -15.11 -17.76
CA LEU A 35 21.93 -16.45 -17.19
C LEU A 35 23.11 -17.18 -17.83
N SER A 36 23.84 -17.97 -17.05
CA SER A 36 24.84 -18.90 -17.57
C SER A 36 24.68 -20.25 -16.89
N ASP A 37 25.09 -21.31 -17.56
CA ASP A 37 25.21 -22.62 -16.90
C ASP A 37 26.37 -22.64 -15.88
N ALA A 38 26.38 -23.70 -15.07
CA ALA A 38 27.47 -23.97 -14.12
C ALA A 38 28.61 -24.74 -14.80
N ASP A 39 29.84 -24.52 -14.34
CA ASP A 39 31.03 -25.23 -14.83
C ASP A 39 30.98 -26.71 -14.44
N VAL A 40 30.35 -27.56 -15.25
CA VAL A 40 30.20 -29.01 -15.01
C VAL A 40 31.31 -29.87 -15.63
N GLY A 41 32.48 -29.30 -15.92
CA GLY A 41 33.69 -30.07 -16.26
C GLY A 41 34.60 -29.50 -17.35
N ALA A 42 34.12 -28.60 -18.21
CA ALA A 42 34.96 -27.85 -19.15
C ALA A 42 34.36 -26.47 -19.44
N ALA A 43 35.11 -25.39 -19.16
CA ALA A 43 34.64 -24.00 -19.34
C ALA A 43 34.16 -23.67 -20.78
N SER A 44 34.55 -24.49 -21.77
CA SER A 44 34.13 -24.36 -23.17
C SER A 44 32.70 -24.82 -23.45
N SER A 45 32.04 -25.54 -22.53
CA SER A 45 30.62 -25.89 -22.67
C SER A 45 29.68 -24.80 -22.14
N ARG A 46 30.22 -23.67 -21.65
CA ARG A 46 29.43 -22.64 -20.96
C ARG A 46 28.54 -21.88 -21.92
N ALA A 47 27.23 -22.10 -21.83
CA ALA A 47 26.24 -21.36 -22.60
C ALA A 47 25.77 -20.11 -21.84
N ALA A 48 25.59 -19.01 -22.57
CA ALA A 48 25.03 -17.75 -22.05
C ALA A 48 23.64 -17.53 -22.64
N TYR A 49 22.69 -17.16 -21.77
CA TYR A 49 21.30 -16.90 -22.12
C TYR A 49 20.89 -15.54 -21.59
N SER A 50 19.89 -14.94 -22.24
CA SER A 50 19.26 -13.71 -21.81
C SER A 50 17.77 -13.93 -21.64
N LEU A 51 17.24 -13.54 -20.49
CA LEU A 51 15.82 -13.56 -20.19
C LEU A 51 15.33 -12.14 -19.93
N ILE A 52 14.25 -11.74 -20.60
CA ILE A 52 13.57 -10.47 -20.30
C ILE A 52 12.43 -10.75 -19.33
N LEU A 53 12.51 -10.14 -18.15
CA LEU A 53 11.44 -10.15 -17.17
C LEU A 53 10.67 -8.82 -17.24
N ASN A 54 9.41 -8.91 -17.66
CA ASN A 54 8.51 -7.77 -17.68
C ASN A 54 7.65 -7.79 -16.42
N LEU A 55 7.77 -6.77 -15.57
CA LEU A 55 6.91 -6.56 -14.42
C LEU A 55 5.90 -5.48 -14.76
N THR A 56 4.64 -5.74 -14.42
CA THR A 56 3.54 -4.78 -14.56
C THR A 56 2.73 -4.79 -13.26
N GLY A 57 2.38 -3.62 -12.74
CA GLY A 57 1.60 -3.52 -11.51
C GLY A 57 0.77 -2.24 -11.47
N THR A 58 -0.31 -2.27 -10.70
CA THR A 58 -1.18 -1.10 -10.50
C THR A 58 -1.20 -0.76 -9.01
N VAL A 59 -0.91 0.50 -8.71
CA VAL A 59 -0.97 1.06 -7.36
C VAL A 59 -2.21 1.95 -7.29
N ASN A 60 -3.14 1.59 -6.43
CA ASN A 60 -4.38 2.34 -6.23
C ASN A 60 -4.17 3.40 -5.14
N GLU A 61 -4.78 4.56 -5.32
CA GLU A 61 -4.91 5.52 -4.21
C GLU A 61 -5.76 4.91 -3.11
N LEU A 62 -5.35 5.09 -1.85
CA LEU A 62 -6.26 4.84 -0.75
C LEU A 62 -7.42 5.84 -0.90
N PRO A 63 -8.68 5.40 -0.70
CA PRO A 63 -9.78 6.34 -0.57
C PRO A 63 -9.41 7.31 0.54
N ASN A 64 -9.29 8.60 0.23
CA ASN A 64 -9.24 9.63 1.25
C ASN A 64 -10.50 9.43 2.09
N PRO A 65 -10.42 9.07 3.39
CA PRO A 65 -11.60 9.04 4.20
C PRO A 65 -12.14 10.46 4.16
N ALA A 66 -13.25 10.66 3.45
CA ALA A 66 -13.95 11.93 3.46
C ALA A 66 -14.08 12.28 4.93
N ALA A 67 -13.53 13.42 5.33
CA ALA A 67 -13.66 13.90 6.68
C ALA A 67 -15.17 14.05 6.92
N GLN A 68 -15.82 12.99 7.41
CA GLN A 68 -17.11 13.07 8.05
C GLN A 68 -16.83 13.78 9.37
N VAL A 69 -16.63 15.09 9.26
CA VAL A 69 -17.01 16.02 10.30
C VAL A 69 -18.52 15.96 10.32
N GLY A 70 -19.06 14.88 10.91
CA GLY A 70 -20.44 14.90 11.36
C GLY A 70 -20.47 16.05 12.35
N GLU A 71 -21.12 17.15 11.97
CA GLU A 71 -21.47 18.21 12.91
C GLU A 71 -22.28 17.53 14.01
N VAL A 72 -21.60 17.19 15.10
CA VAL A 72 -22.25 16.70 16.31
C VAL A 72 -23.08 17.89 16.79
N PRO A 73 -24.43 17.82 16.75
CA PRO A 73 -25.23 18.91 17.28
C PRO A 73 -24.81 19.13 18.73
N GLU A 74 -24.50 20.37 19.09
CA GLU A 74 -23.94 20.70 20.39
C GLU A 74 -24.76 20.05 21.52
N PRO A 75 -24.11 19.43 22.52
CA PRO A 75 -24.80 18.66 23.53
C PRO A 75 -25.84 19.54 24.23
N THR A 76 -27.02 18.96 24.48
CA THR A 76 -28.22 19.57 25.10
C THR A 76 -27.95 20.23 26.47
N THR A 77 -26.71 20.19 26.96
CA THR A 77 -26.15 20.91 28.09
C THR A 77 -26.51 22.40 28.11
N PHE A 78 -26.49 23.12 26.98
CA PHE A 78 -26.90 24.54 26.97
C PHE A 78 -28.40 24.72 27.22
N ALA A 79 -29.23 23.85 26.64
CA ALA A 79 -30.66 23.85 26.89
C ALA A 79 -30.97 23.47 28.35
N LEU A 80 -30.30 22.46 28.90
CA LEU A 80 -30.43 22.05 30.31
C LEU A 80 -29.89 23.09 31.29
N LEU A 81 -28.81 23.78 30.96
CA LEU A 81 -28.25 24.88 31.74
C LEU A 81 -29.23 26.07 31.77
N GLY A 82 -29.80 26.43 30.63
CA GLY A 82 -30.82 27.49 30.53
C GLY A 82 -32.09 27.15 31.32
N LEU A 83 -32.59 25.92 31.20
CA LEU A 83 -33.75 25.44 31.95
C LEU A 83 -33.47 25.35 33.46
N GLY A 84 -32.28 24.92 33.85
CA GLY A 84 -31.85 24.89 35.25
C GLY A 84 -31.77 26.30 35.87
N LEU A 85 -31.20 27.27 35.16
CA LEU A 85 -31.14 28.66 35.61
C LEU A 85 -32.53 29.31 35.67
N ALA A 86 -33.39 29.04 34.69
CA ALA A 86 -34.78 29.50 34.72
C ALA A 86 -35.52 28.92 35.93
N GLY A 87 -35.43 27.61 36.18
CA GLY A 87 -36.04 26.95 37.33
C GLY A 87 -35.54 27.50 38.68
N LEU A 88 -34.24 27.80 38.79
CA LEU A 88 -33.65 28.42 39.98
C LEU A 88 -34.06 29.89 40.16
N GLY A 89 -34.29 30.64 39.07
CA GLY A 89 -34.80 32.01 39.12
C GLY A 89 -36.26 32.09 39.61
N PHE A 90 -37.10 31.15 39.18
CA PHE A 90 -38.50 31.08 39.59
C PHE A 90 -38.70 30.52 41.02
N SER A 91 -37.78 29.71 41.55
CA SER A 91 -37.88 29.14 42.90
C SER A 91 -37.80 30.20 44.01
N ARG A 92 -37.14 31.34 43.77
CA ARG A 92 -37.00 32.43 44.75
C ARG A 92 -38.27 33.24 45.00
N ARG A 93 -39.31 33.11 44.17
CA ARG A 93 -40.58 33.86 44.33
C ARG A 93 -41.62 33.16 45.20
N LYS A 94 -41.40 31.92 45.65
CA LYS A 94 -42.33 31.18 46.53
C LYS A 94 -41.93 31.21 48.01
N LYS A 95 -41.51 32.38 48.51
CA LYS A 95 -41.45 32.63 49.95
C LYS A 95 -42.06 34.01 50.24
N SER A 96 -43.39 34.03 50.27
CA SER A 96 -44.22 34.97 51.01
C SER A 96 -45.30 34.19 51.72
#